data_AF-A0A9P4PMI9-F1
#
_entry.id   AF-A0A9P4PMI9-F1
#
_cell.length_a   1.000
_cell.length_b   1.000
_cell.length_c   1.000
_cell.angle_alpha   90.00
_cell.angle_beta   90.00
_cell.angle_gamma   90.00
#
_symmetry.space_group_name_H-M   'P 1'
#
loop_
_entity.id
_entity.type
_entity.pdbx_description
1 polymer ?
#
loop_
_entity_poly.entity_id
_entity_poly.type
_entity_poly.pdbx_seq_one_letter_code
_entity_poly.pdbx_strand_id
1 'polypeptide(L)'
;DRDSSPELGSSNFKTQYSKQTGRPIRRSAGKVKPTAGYVDSKVIEDEYEEPIETPSEDDDGNIKSHQHKRKRKRKRSPSPEPPPLDDVIRNDEPDERSEDESVFQKKSKLPPIELQFNVPLGFHGPLVVKLDRSLLLPDMAYDMRPRRAMKKIRAEPDPQPLDGQKKPLGFADLPAELRNKVYRHLFVTDETVKFPDAENMSRSSQFLSVSKLVHNEGCSILYGENKFRFDRNHKTRGPFWEPVPKEIGYKDIRQFLKMIGPENLVYLRDVTLFLSDALPSTTPELTHESRRYLHDEHLLDVLRTLRQTKLRKLNVLFTGRRSLARTDIKFVEYLMQIKADEVISDLGTGWYYHNRKIESYVWKELKDKMTRKKKLY
;
A
#
# COMPACT_ATOMS: atom_id res chain seq x y z
N ASP A 1 4.84 -20.11 65.06
CA ASP A 1 4.18 -18.86 65.46
C ASP A 1 4.67 -17.66 64.67
N ARG A 2 4.08 -17.44 63.49
CA ARG A 2 4.20 -16.21 62.70
C ARG A 2 2.88 -16.04 61.95
N ASP A 3 1.88 -15.53 62.66
CA ASP A 3 0.62 -15.10 62.08
C ASP A 3 0.15 -13.83 62.79
N SER A 4 -0.54 -12.99 62.03
CA SER A 4 -1.36 -11.84 62.45
C SER A 4 -0.68 -10.47 62.38
N SER A 5 -0.69 -9.87 61.19
CA SER A 5 -0.64 -8.41 61.02
C SER A 5 -2.09 -7.87 60.92
N PRO A 6 -2.49 -6.80 61.64
CA PRO A 6 -3.90 -6.42 61.84
C PRO A 6 -4.55 -5.68 60.65
N GLU A 7 -3.77 -5.30 59.63
CA GLU A 7 -4.26 -4.50 58.50
C GLU A 7 -4.89 -5.32 57.37
N LEU A 8 -4.73 -6.64 57.41
CA LEU A 8 -5.41 -7.57 56.51
C LEU A 8 -6.65 -8.09 57.23
N GLY A 9 -7.77 -7.37 57.07
CA GLY A 9 -9.07 -7.78 57.60
C GLY A 9 -9.33 -9.27 57.36
N SER A 10 -9.95 -9.93 58.33
CA SER A 10 -10.19 -11.37 58.43
C SER A 10 -11.02 -11.92 57.26
N SER A 11 -10.42 -12.04 56.09
CA SER A 11 -11.05 -12.57 54.89
C SER A 11 -10.88 -14.08 54.88
N ASN A 12 -11.97 -14.76 55.25
CA ASN A 12 -12.18 -16.18 54.95
C ASN A 12 -12.13 -16.43 53.43
N PHE A 13 -10.93 -16.60 52.86
CA PHE A 13 -10.71 -16.99 51.45
C PHE A 13 -10.97 -18.49 51.20
N LYS A 14 -12.00 -19.07 51.83
CA LYS A 14 -12.44 -20.42 51.46
C LYS A 14 -13.25 -20.31 50.17
N THR A 15 -12.65 -20.70 49.06
CA THR A 15 -13.31 -20.86 47.77
C THR A 15 -14.51 -21.78 47.94
N GLN A 16 -15.73 -21.23 47.84
CA GLN A 16 -16.95 -22.02 47.98
C GLN A 16 -17.20 -22.78 46.68
N TYR A 17 -17.29 -24.10 46.76
CA TYR A 17 -17.61 -24.96 45.63
C TYR A 17 -19.10 -25.32 45.65
N SER A 18 -19.72 -25.36 44.47
CA SER A 18 -21.10 -25.82 44.33
C SER A 18 -21.21 -27.32 44.64
N LYS A 19 -22.09 -27.70 45.57
CA LYS A 19 -22.28 -29.11 45.99
C LYS A 19 -22.76 -30.03 44.85
N GLN A 20 -23.44 -29.49 43.84
CA GLN A 20 -23.95 -30.28 42.71
C GLN A 20 -22.96 -30.42 41.55
N THR A 21 -22.09 -29.43 41.33
CA THR A 21 -21.23 -29.40 40.13
C THR A 21 -19.74 -29.43 40.45
N GLY A 22 -19.34 -29.30 41.72
CA GLY A 22 -17.95 -29.27 42.16
C GLY A 22 -17.16 -28.05 41.68
N ARG A 23 -17.83 -27.04 41.08
CA ARG A 23 -17.17 -25.86 40.51
C ARG A 23 -17.13 -24.70 41.50
N PRO A 24 -16.03 -23.92 41.54
CA PRO A 24 -15.90 -22.77 42.44
C PRO A 24 -16.86 -21.64 42.06
N ILE A 25 -17.63 -21.17 43.03
CA ILE A 25 -18.66 -20.14 42.87
C ILE A 25 -18.00 -18.76 42.95
N ARG A 26 -17.99 -18.02 41.83
CA ARG A 26 -17.54 -16.62 41.80
C ARG A 26 -18.65 -15.70 42.31
N ARG A 27 -18.43 -15.04 43.45
CA ARG A 27 -19.42 -14.17 44.14
C ARG A 27 -19.85 -12.91 43.36
N SER A 28 -19.21 -12.57 42.24
CA SER A 28 -19.43 -11.31 41.50
C SER A 28 -20.00 -11.46 40.09
N ALA A 29 -20.33 -12.66 39.62
CA ALA A 29 -20.91 -12.84 38.28
C ALA A 29 -22.40 -12.43 38.27
N GLY A 30 -22.71 -11.28 37.67
CA GLY A 30 -24.09 -10.88 37.30
C GLY A 30 -24.78 -9.82 38.17
N LYS A 31 -24.13 -9.32 39.23
CA LYS A 31 -24.65 -8.16 39.99
C LYS A 31 -24.05 -6.86 39.44
N VAL A 32 -24.59 -6.38 38.32
CA VAL A 32 -24.35 -4.99 37.88
C VAL A 32 -25.15 -4.10 38.82
N LYS A 33 -24.47 -3.24 39.59
CA LYS A 33 -25.15 -2.19 40.37
C LYS A 33 -25.69 -1.17 39.36
N PRO A 34 -26.98 -0.80 39.42
CA PRO A 34 -27.51 0.22 38.53
C PRO A 34 -26.77 1.54 38.77
N THR A 35 -26.10 2.04 37.74
CA THR A 35 -25.49 3.37 37.73
C THR A 35 -26.59 4.39 37.49
N ALA A 36 -26.73 5.37 38.39
CA ALA A 36 -27.68 6.46 38.22
C ALA A 36 -27.40 7.21 36.90
N GLY A 37 -28.40 7.33 36.02
CA GLY A 37 -28.31 8.04 34.75
C GLY A 37 -28.28 7.18 33.48
N TYR A 38 -28.25 5.85 33.58
CA TYR A 38 -28.40 4.95 32.42
C TYR A 38 -29.81 4.34 32.35
N VAL A 39 -30.49 4.55 31.22
CA VAL A 39 -31.80 3.95 30.92
C VAL A 39 -31.57 2.52 30.44
N ASP A 40 -32.08 1.54 31.19
CA ASP A 40 -32.01 0.11 30.85
C ASP A 40 -32.99 -0.18 29.70
N SER A 41 -32.50 -0.71 28.58
CA SER A 41 -33.25 -0.92 27.33
C SER A 41 -34.35 -1.98 27.40
N LYS A 42 -34.66 -2.48 28.61
CA LYS A 42 -35.75 -3.43 28.86
C LYS A 42 -37.14 -2.80 28.93
N VAL A 43 -37.24 -1.46 28.91
CA VAL A 43 -38.53 -0.75 29.01
C VAL A 43 -39.17 -0.50 27.63
N ILE A 44 -38.50 -0.84 26.52
CA ILE A 44 -38.95 -0.46 25.16
C ILE A 44 -39.64 -1.63 24.40
N GLU A 45 -39.56 -2.87 24.88
CA GLU A 45 -40.21 -4.02 24.21
C GLU A 45 -41.49 -4.42 24.95
N ASP A 46 -42.62 -3.73 24.75
CA ASP A 46 -43.95 -4.27 25.17
C ASP A 46 -45.18 -3.72 24.40
N GLU A 47 -45.06 -2.89 23.35
CA GLU A 47 -46.27 -2.27 22.74
C GLU A 47 -46.65 -2.70 21.31
N TYR A 48 -45.86 -3.52 20.61
CA TYR A 48 -46.23 -3.98 19.25
C TYR A 48 -45.74 -5.40 18.94
N GLU A 49 -46.42 -6.43 19.46
CA GLU A 49 -46.38 -7.78 18.88
C GLU A 49 -47.82 -8.26 18.67
N GLU A 50 -48.40 -7.90 17.53
CA GLU A 50 -49.57 -8.61 17.01
C GLU A 50 -49.15 -10.04 16.62
N PRO A 51 -49.84 -11.10 17.10
CA PRO A 51 -49.52 -12.46 16.73
C PRO A 51 -49.92 -12.72 15.27
N ILE A 52 -48.93 -12.93 14.40
CA ILE A 52 -49.18 -13.51 13.07
C ILE A 52 -49.46 -15.00 13.27
N GLU A 53 -50.73 -15.38 13.19
CA GLU A 53 -51.16 -16.77 13.09
C GLU A 53 -50.82 -17.32 11.71
N THR A 54 -49.74 -18.08 11.60
CA THR A 54 -49.52 -18.98 10.45
C THR A 54 -50.17 -20.34 10.75
N PRO A 55 -51.18 -20.79 9.97
CA PRO A 55 -51.70 -22.14 10.10
C PRO A 55 -50.71 -23.13 9.48
N SER A 56 -50.27 -24.09 10.28
CA SER A 56 -49.53 -25.27 9.84
C SER A 56 -50.52 -26.42 9.74
N GLU A 57 -50.91 -26.76 8.52
CA GLU A 57 -51.52 -28.06 8.21
C GLU A 57 -50.40 -29.10 8.20
N ASP A 58 -50.40 -30.00 9.19
CA ASP A 58 -50.04 -31.40 8.97
C ASP A 58 -50.51 -32.24 10.17
N ASP A 59 -51.30 -33.23 9.80
CA ASP A 59 -52.04 -34.19 10.60
C ASP A 59 -51.10 -35.36 10.99
N ASP A 60 -50.97 -35.65 12.29
CA ASP A 60 -51.12 -37.01 12.85
C ASP A 60 -50.66 -37.09 14.32
N GLY A 61 -51.53 -37.65 15.14
CA GLY A 61 -51.52 -37.50 16.59
C GLY A 61 -50.46 -38.29 17.37
N ASN A 62 -49.98 -37.67 18.45
CA ASN A 62 -49.97 -38.27 19.79
C ASN A 62 -49.64 -37.24 20.88
N ILE A 63 -50.62 -36.98 21.75
CA ILE A 63 -50.52 -36.08 22.89
C ILE A 63 -49.89 -36.83 24.07
N LYS A 64 -48.65 -36.47 24.46
CA LYS A 64 -48.13 -36.79 25.80
C LYS A 64 -47.40 -35.60 26.45
N SER A 65 -48.10 -35.03 27.44
CA SER A 65 -47.66 -34.57 28.76
C SER A 65 -46.37 -33.75 28.91
N HIS A 66 -46.58 -32.48 29.26
CA HIS A 66 -45.82 -31.69 30.24
C HIS A 66 -44.32 -31.95 30.37
N GLN A 67 -43.52 -31.33 29.49
CA GLN A 67 -42.13 -31.04 29.79
C GLN A 67 -41.93 -29.53 30.01
N HIS A 68 -41.38 -29.21 31.18
CA HIS A 68 -40.94 -27.89 31.58
C HIS A 68 -40.26 -27.14 30.44
N LYS A 69 -40.87 -26.04 29.99
CA LYS A 69 -40.29 -25.05 29.07
C LYS A 69 -39.04 -24.45 29.72
N ARG A 70 -37.89 -25.10 29.54
CA ARG A 70 -36.58 -24.48 29.79
C ARG A 70 -36.52 -23.22 28.93
N LYS A 71 -36.49 -22.05 29.57
CA LYS A 71 -36.25 -20.76 28.91
C LYS A 71 -34.97 -20.88 28.08
N ARG A 72 -35.11 -21.15 26.78
CA ARG A 72 -34.03 -21.07 25.80
C ARG A 72 -33.51 -19.64 25.90
N LYS A 73 -32.27 -19.47 26.38
CA LYS A 73 -31.56 -18.19 26.28
C LYS A 73 -31.66 -17.76 24.82
N ARG A 74 -32.31 -16.62 24.55
CA ARG A 74 -32.35 -16.00 23.21
C ARG A 74 -30.92 -16.06 22.67
N LYS A 75 -30.68 -16.85 21.63
CA LYS A 75 -29.43 -16.79 20.89
C LYS A 75 -29.37 -15.35 20.39
N ARG A 76 -28.33 -14.59 20.78
CA ARG A 76 -28.11 -13.26 20.21
C ARG A 76 -28.21 -13.42 18.69
N SER A 77 -29.03 -12.61 18.04
CA SER A 77 -29.04 -12.52 16.59
C SER A 77 -27.57 -12.41 16.14
N PRO A 78 -27.14 -13.23 15.16
CA PRO A 78 -25.79 -13.08 14.63
C PRO A 78 -25.61 -11.61 14.25
N SER A 79 -24.48 -11.02 14.65
CA SER A 79 -24.13 -9.68 14.23
C SER A 79 -24.30 -9.61 12.71
N PRO A 80 -24.91 -8.55 12.16
CA PRO A 80 -25.01 -8.40 10.72
C PRO A 80 -23.61 -8.58 10.11
N GLU A 81 -23.53 -9.35 9.03
CA GLU A 81 -22.26 -9.54 8.34
C GLU A 81 -21.68 -8.16 8.02
N PRO A 82 -20.39 -7.94 8.28
CA PRO A 82 -19.78 -6.66 7.95
C PRO A 82 -20.04 -6.38 6.46
N PRO A 83 -20.38 -5.13 6.10
CA PRO A 83 -20.62 -4.79 4.72
C PRO A 83 -19.42 -5.25 3.88
N PRO A 84 -19.67 -5.87 2.71
CA PRO A 84 -18.59 -6.32 1.85
C PRO A 84 -17.65 -5.15 1.60
N LEU A 85 -16.36 -5.38 1.76
CA LEU A 85 -15.35 -4.37 1.46
C LEU A 85 -15.53 -3.96 0.01
N ASP A 86 -15.53 -2.65 -0.26
CA ASP A 86 -15.60 -2.14 -1.61
C ASP A 86 -14.48 -2.77 -2.45
N ASP A 87 -14.85 -3.30 -3.62
CA ASP A 87 -13.87 -3.81 -4.56
C ASP A 87 -12.87 -2.70 -4.87
N VAL A 88 -11.59 -2.97 -4.63
CA VAL A 88 -10.52 -2.04 -4.99
C VAL A 88 -10.65 -1.77 -6.48
N ILE A 89 -11.09 -0.56 -6.85
CA ILE A 89 -11.30 -0.14 -8.23
C ILE A 89 -9.97 -0.35 -8.96
N ARG A 90 -9.92 -1.37 -9.81
CA ARG A 90 -8.77 -1.65 -10.68
C ARG A 90 -8.93 -0.80 -11.92
N ASN A 91 -8.33 0.39 -11.90
CA ASN A 91 -8.14 1.16 -13.12
C ASN A 91 -7.11 0.44 -13.98
N ASP A 92 -7.60 -0.53 -14.76
CA ASP A 92 -6.79 -1.42 -15.60
C ASP A 92 -6.18 -0.70 -16.80
N GLU A 93 -6.73 0.44 -17.19
CA GLU A 93 -6.25 1.21 -18.35
C GLU A 93 -4.90 1.89 -18.06
N PRO A 94 -3.95 1.84 -19.02
CA PRO A 94 -2.68 2.55 -18.94
C PRO A 94 -2.92 4.07 -18.82
N ASP A 95 -1.99 4.79 -18.20
CA ASP A 95 -2.19 6.24 -18.06
C ASP A 95 -2.05 6.89 -19.43
N GLU A 96 -2.96 7.83 -19.72
CA GLU A 96 -2.79 8.67 -20.90
C GLU A 96 -1.41 9.31 -20.88
N ARG A 97 -0.79 9.39 -22.06
CA ARG A 97 0.53 9.99 -22.19
C ARG A 97 0.40 11.46 -21.78
N SER A 98 0.97 11.82 -20.63
CA SER A 98 1.08 13.22 -20.23
C SER A 98 1.70 14.04 -21.36
N GLU A 99 1.13 15.20 -21.67
CA GLU A 99 1.58 16.11 -22.72
C GLU A 99 3.07 16.51 -22.56
N ASP A 100 3.61 16.39 -21.34
CA ASP A 100 5.03 16.56 -21.01
C ASP A 100 5.96 15.53 -21.67
N GLU A 101 5.43 14.45 -22.23
CA GLU A 101 6.20 13.47 -22.99
C GLU A 101 6.58 13.98 -24.39
N SER A 102 5.97 15.08 -24.86
CA SER A 102 6.35 15.77 -26.10
C SER A 102 7.70 16.49 -26.00
N VAL A 103 8.21 16.68 -24.77
CA VAL A 103 9.48 17.37 -24.44
C VAL A 103 10.73 16.62 -24.93
N PHE A 104 10.57 15.37 -25.39
CA PHE A 104 11.67 14.52 -25.87
C PHE A 104 11.83 14.50 -27.39
N GLN A 105 10.90 15.07 -28.16
CA GLN A 105 11.29 15.68 -29.43
C GLN A 105 12.06 16.94 -29.06
N LYS A 106 13.32 17.10 -29.48
CA LYS A 106 14.11 18.33 -29.27
C LYS A 106 13.36 19.55 -29.81
N LYS A 107 12.44 20.09 -29.04
CA LYS A 107 11.87 21.42 -29.18
C LYS A 107 12.33 22.17 -27.95
N SER A 108 12.98 23.31 -28.18
CA SER A 108 13.44 24.23 -27.16
C SER A 108 12.35 24.45 -26.11
N LYS A 109 12.62 24.09 -24.86
CA LYS A 109 11.69 24.12 -23.71
C LYS A 109 11.39 25.54 -23.20
N LEU A 110 11.16 26.49 -24.09
CA LEU A 110 10.71 27.81 -23.69
C LEU A 110 9.37 28.07 -24.36
N PRO A 111 8.31 28.40 -23.60
CA PRO A 111 7.09 28.91 -24.22
C PRO A 111 7.50 30.13 -25.07
N PRO A 112 6.90 30.30 -26.27
CA PRO A 112 7.23 31.43 -27.12
C PRO A 112 7.00 32.72 -26.34
N ILE A 113 8.05 33.54 -26.24
CA ILE A 113 7.95 34.86 -25.63
C ILE A 113 7.36 35.78 -26.69
N GLU A 114 6.09 36.15 -26.54
CA GLU A 114 5.44 37.11 -27.42
C GLU A 114 5.86 38.53 -27.00
N LEU A 115 6.60 39.22 -27.87
CA LEU A 115 6.97 40.62 -27.68
C LEU A 115 6.18 41.46 -28.69
N GLN A 116 5.26 42.28 -28.18
CA GLN A 116 4.48 43.20 -28.99
C GLN A 116 5.11 44.59 -28.96
N PHE A 117 5.44 45.13 -30.14
CA PHE A 117 5.97 46.49 -30.29
C PHE A 117 4.94 47.37 -31.00
N ASN A 118 4.44 48.39 -30.30
CA ASN A 118 3.57 49.40 -30.91
C ASN A 118 4.43 50.49 -31.54
N VAL A 119 4.73 50.36 -32.84
CA VAL A 119 5.54 51.34 -33.58
C VAL A 119 4.62 52.38 -34.23
N PRO A 120 4.77 53.68 -33.93
CA PRO A 120 3.91 54.72 -34.49
C PRO A 120 4.13 54.90 -36.01
N LEU A 121 3.06 55.29 -36.72
CA LEU A 121 3.12 55.60 -38.14
C LEU A 121 4.12 56.75 -38.39
N GLY A 122 5.15 56.49 -39.20
CA GLY A 122 6.20 57.45 -39.56
C GLY A 122 7.60 57.15 -38.99
N PHE A 123 7.79 56.04 -38.28
CA PHE A 123 9.12 55.63 -37.82
C PHE A 123 9.97 55.06 -38.97
N HIS A 124 11.09 55.73 -39.31
CA HIS A 124 12.00 55.34 -40.39
C HIS A 124 13.41 54.94 -39.89
N GLY A 125 13.58 54.71 -38.58
CA GLY A 125 14.86 54.33 -37.98
C GLY A 125 15.01 52.81 -37.75
N PRO A 126 16.22 52.33 -37.44
CA PRO A 126 16.42 50.95 -36.99
C PRO A 126 15.89 50.75 -35.57
N LEU A 127 14.96 49.82 -35.38
CA LEU A 127 14.48 49.41 -34.06
C LEU A 127 15.49 48.46 -33.40
N VAL A 128 16.28 48.95 -32.45
CA VAL A 128 17.26 48.14 -31.72
C VAL A 128 16.69 47.74 -30.36
N VAL A 129 16.32 46.46 -30.22
CA VAL A 129 15.82 45.89 -28.96
C VAL A 129 16.98 45.21 -28.24
N LYS A 130 17.36 45.72 -27.06
CA LYS A 130 18.35 45.09 -26.18
C LYS A 130 17.63 44.40 -25.03
N LEU A 131 17.54 43.07 -25.08
CA LEU A 131 16.99 42.26 -23.99
C LEU A 131 18.12 41.79 -23.09
N ASP A 132 18.01 42.09 -21.80
CA ASP A 132 18.97 41.59 -20.82
C ASP A 132 18.63 40.14 -20.43
N ARG A 133 19.64 39.26 -20.49
CA ARG A 133 19.47 37.81 -20.29
C ARG A 133 19.05 37.46 -18.86
N SER A 134 19.35 38.33 -17.91
CA SER A 134 18.98 38.21 -16.50
C SER A 134 17.46 38.23 -16.27
N LEU A 135 16.69 38.88 -17.15
CA LEU A 135 15.24 39.01 -17.05
C LEU A 135 14.46 37.80 -17.60
N LEU A 136 15.15 36.85 -18.24
CA LEU A 136 14.55 35.69 -18.90
C LEU A 136 14.70 34.38 -18.10
N LEU A 137 15.34 34.42 -16.93
CA LEU A 137 15.50 33.26 -16.05
C LEU A 137 14.37 33.25 -15.02
N PRO A 138 13.50 32.23 -14.98
CA PRO A 138 12.50 32.09 -13.94
C PRO A 138 13.20 31.88 -12.60
N ASP A 139 12.83 32.67 -11.60
CA ASP A 139 13.37 32.66 -10.25
C ASP A 139 12.98 31.34 -9.55
N MET A 140 13.74 30.28 -9.82
CA MET A 140 13.52 28.92 -9.30
C MET A 140 14.23 28.76 -7.96
N ALA A 141 13.78 29.51 -6.96
CA ALA A 141 14.07 29.22 -5.55
C ALA A 141 12.84 28.50 -4.95
N TYR A 142 12.72 27.19 -5.19
CA TYR A 142 11.88 26.35 -4.35
C TYR A 142 12.53 26.22 -2.98
N ASP A 143 12.23 27.17 -2.09
CA ASP A 143 12.60 27.08 -0.67
C ASP A 143 11.75 25.98 -0.04
N MET A 144 12.25 24.74 -0.08
CA MET A 144 11.68 23.56 0.57
C MET A 144 11.88 23.66 2.09
N ARG A 145 11.16 24.60 2.72
CA ARG A 145 11.01 24.59 4.17
C ARG A 145 9.81 23.73 4.52
N PRO A 146 9.97 22.70 5.39
CA PRO A 146 8.84 21.95 5.90
C PRO A 146 7.87 22.92 6.58
N ARG A 147 6.63 22.91 6.12
CA ARG A 147 5.53 23.71 6.66
C ARG A 147 5.42 23.38 8.15
N ARG A 148 5.83 24.31 9.02
CA ARG A 148 5.70 24.15 10.47
C ARG A 148 4.23 23.95 10.79
N ALA A 149 3.89 22.76 11.28
CA ALA A 149 2.55 22.44 11.73
C ALA A 149 2.10 23.49 12.76
N MET A 150 0.96 24.13 12.50
CA MET A 150 0.32 25.02 13.46
C MET A 150 0.04 24.24 14.74
N LYS A 151 0.61 24.72 15.85
CA LYS A 151 0.26 24.27 17.20
C LYS A 151 -1.24 24.46 17.40
N LYS A 152 -1.98 23.35 17.39
CA LYS A 152 -3.37 23.32 17.82
C LYS A 152 -3.43 23.74 19.28
N ILE A 153 -4.35 24.67 19.54
CA ILE A 153 -4.67 25.29 20.82
C ILE A 153 -4.99 24.20 21.86
N ARG A 154 -4.46 24.42 23.08
CA ARG A 154 -4.67 23.62 24.29
C ARG A 154 -6.14 23.24 24.46
N ALA A 155 -6.42 21.94 24.46
CA ALA A 155 -7.61 21.41 25.10
C ALA A 155 -7.41 21.46 26.63
N GLU A 156 -8.49 21.69 27.34
CA GLU A 156 -8.57 21.81 28.80
C GLU A 156 -8.00 20.58 29.55
N PRO A 157 -7.52 20.77 30.80
CA PRO A 157 -6.95 19.68 31.58
C PRO A 157 -8.02 18.65 31.95
N ASP A 158 -7.83 17.42 31.47
CA ASP A 158 -8.60 16.24 31.87
C ASP A 158 -8.55 16.05 33.41
N PRO A 159 -9.65 15.60 34.04
CA PRO A 159 -9.70 15.32 35.47
C PRO A 159 -8.67 14.24 35.84
N GLN A 160 -7.91 14.52 36.90
CA GLN A 160 -6.87 13.63 37.40
C GLN A 160 -7.44 12.24 37.72
N PRO A 161 -6.85 11.16 37.18
CA PRO A 161 -7.27 9.80 37.52
C PRO A 161 -6.91 9.50 38.98
N LEU A 162 -7.94 9.09 39.74
CA LEU A 162 -7.81 8.53 41.07
C LEU A 162 -6.84 7.34 41.08
N ASP A 163 -6.07 7.26 42.17
CA ASP A 163 -4.90 6.41 42.42
C ASP A 163 -4.90 4.98 41.87
N GLY A 164 -3.74 4.59 41.32
CA GLY A 164 -3.19 3.23 41.49
C GLY A 164 -3.25 2.26 40.31
N GLN A 165 -4.08 2.50 39.28
CA GLN A 165 -4.10 1.61 38.11
C GLN A 165 -3.17 2.12 37.01
N LYS A 166 -1.96 1.57 36.95
CA LYS A 166 -1.07 1.75 35.79
C LYS A 166 -1.83 1.31 34.54
N LYS A 167 -2.17 2.27 33.67
CA LYS A 167 -2.78 1.96 32.37
C LYS A 167 -1.86 0.97 31.64
N PRO A 168 -2.41 -0.09 31.01
CA PRO A 168 -1.59 -0.99 30.21
C PRO A 168 -0.90 -0.16 29.13
N LEU A 169 0.42 -0.31 28.99
CA LEU A 169 1.17 0.35 27.92
C LEU A 169 0.64 -0.13 26.57
N GLY A 170 0.12 0.80 25.77
CA GLY A 170 -0.28 0.56 24.40
C GLY A 170 0.92 0.53 23.47
N PHE A 171 0.71 0.06 22.23
CA PHE A 171 1.75 0.07 21.20
C PHE A 171 2.30 1.48 20.91
N ALA A 172 1.44 2.51 20.92
CA ALA A 172 1.84 3.89 20.70
C ALA A 172 2.66 4.48 21.87
N ASP A 173 2.55 3.91 23.07
CA ASP A 173 3.28 4.35 24.26
C ASP A 173 4.71 3.78 24.30
N LEU A 174 5.01 2.79 23.46
CA LEU A 174 6.36 2.25 23.32
C LEU A 174 7.29 3.28 22.67
N PRO A 175 8.57 3.39 23.08
CA PRO A 175 9.55 4.19 22.37
C PRO A 175 9.68 3.79 20.90
N ALA A 176 9.98 4.77 20.03
CA ALA A 176 10.09 4.56 18.58
C ALA A 176 11.08 3.45 18.21
N GLU A 177 12.16 3.28 18.98
CA GLU A 177 13.13 2.19 18.76
C GLU A 177 12.52 0.79 18.92
N LEU A 178 11.65 0.61 19.92
CA LEU A 178 10.96 -0.67 20.13
C LEU A 178 9.90 -0.89 19.05
N ARG A 179 9.19 0.16 18.63
CA ARG A 179 8.24 0.08 17.50
C ARG A 179 8.96 -0.31 16.22
N ASN A 180 10.13 0.26 15.94
CA ASN A 180 10.94 -0.09 14.77
C ASN A 180 11.38 -1.56 14.77
N LYS A 181 11.71 -2.14 15.93
CA LYS A 181 11.98 -3.58 16.02
C LYS A 181 10.73 -4.39 15.68
N VAL A 182 9.56 -3.99 16.17
CA VAL A 182 8.28 -4.64 15.82
C VAL A 182 7.99 -4.52 14.32
N TYR A 183 8.14 -3.33 13.73
CA TYR A 183 7.96 -3.12 12.29
C TYR A 183 8.91 -4.00 11.47
N ARG A 184 10.19 -4.12 11.85
CA ARG A 184 11.13 -5.02 11.16
C ARG A 184 10.68 -6.47 11.20
N HIS A 185 10.26 -6.97 12.35
CA HIS A 185 9.76 -8.34 12.46
C HIS A 185 8.48 -8.59 11.66
N LEU A 186 7.64 -7.57 11.47
CA LEU A 186 6.41 -7.69 10.70
C LEU A 186 6.63 -7.52 9.19
N PHE A 187 7.50 -6.59 8.80
CA PHE A 187 7.58 -6.07 7.43
C PHE A 187 8.77 -6.63 6.66
N VAL A 188 9.89 -6.88 7.32
CA VAL A 188 11.15 -7.20 6.64
C VAL A 188 11.27 -8.69 6.42
N THR A 189 11.71 -9.04 5.22
CA THR A 189 11.81 -10.42 4.75
C THR A 189 13.20 -10.66 4.21
N ASP A 190 13.78 -11.81 4.54
CA ASP A 190 15.09 -12.19 3.98
C ASP A 190 14.97 -12.51 2.47
N GLU A 191 13.78 -12.96 2.06
CA GLU A 191 13.46 -13.24 0.66
C GLU A 191 13.09 -11.99 -0.13
N THR A 192 13.24 -12.04 -1.45
CA THR A 192 12.78 -10.98 -2.34
C THR A 192 11.26 -11.03 -2.50
N VAL A 193 10.58 -9.90 -2.36
CA VAL A 193 9.15 -9.77 -2.61
C VAL A 193 8.89 -9.87 -4.13
N LYS A 194 8.23 -10.95 -4.55
CA LYS A 194 7.87 -11.23 -5.95
C LYS A 194 6.41 -10.90 -6.21
N PHE A 195 6.11 -10.30 -7.35
CA PHE A 195 4.74 -9.94 -7.74
C PHE A 195 3.90 -11.08 -8.36
N PRO A 196 4.46 -11.98 -9.19
CA PRO A 196 3.66 -13.06 -9.77
C PRO A 196 3.13 -14.08 -8.75
N ASP A 197 3.86 -14.25 -7.66
CA ASP A 197 3.60 -15.20 -6.59
C ASP A 197 3.26 -14.41 -5.32
N ALA A 198 1.99 -14.03 -5.19
CA ALA A 198 1.47 -13.17 -4.13
C ALA A 198 1.58 -13.76 -2.70
N GLU A 199 2.40 -14.80 -2.49
CA GLU A 199 2.58 -15.51 -1.23
C GLU A 199 3.11 -14.60 -0.11
N ASN A 200 3.93 -13.61 -0.48
CA ASN A 200 4.54 -12.66 0.46
C ASN A 200 3.96 -11.24 0.38
N MET A 201 2.89 -11.03 -0.39
CA MET A 201 2.25 -9.71 -0.59
C MET A 201 1.25 -9.35 0.52
N SER A 202 0.77 -10.35 1.28
CA SER A 202 -0.15 -10.17 2.42
C SER A 202 0.53 -9.53 3.64
N ARG A 203 1.84 -9.25 3.56
CA ARG A 203 2.60 -8.63 4.64
C ARG A 203 2.17 -7.17 4.80
N SER A 204 1.20 -7.01 5.69
CA SER A 204 1.01 -5.86 6.58
C SER A 204 0.83 -4.48 5.94
N SER A 205 0.36 -4.43 4.69
CA SER A 205 -0.33 -3.25 4.14
C SER A 205 -1.54 -2.89 5.01
N GLN A 206 -2.24 -3.89 5.55
CA GLN A 206 -3.31 -3.71 6.53
C GLN A 206 -2.82 -3.12 7.86
N PHE A 207 -1.58 -3.38 8.28
CA PHE A 207 -1.06 -2.78 9.51
C PHE A 207 -0.73 -1.29 9.29
N LEU A 208 -0.21 -0.95 8.11
CA LEU A 208 0.02 0.44 7.70
C LEU A 208 -1.29 1.25 7.62
N SER A 209 -2.45 0.61 7.40
CA SER A 209 -3.73 1.32 7.37
C SER A 209 -4.36 1.56 8.75
N VAL A 210 -3.85 0.93 9.83
CA VAL A 210 -4.44 1.04 11.18
C VAL A 210 -4.25 2.45 11.78
N SER A 211 -3.07 3.05 11.61
CA SER A 211 -2.74 4.32 12.25
C SER A 211 -1.75 5.13 11.42
N LYS A 212 -1.93 6.45 11.39
CA LYS A 212 -1.01 7.39 10.75
C LYS A 212 0.42 7.30 11.32
N LEU A 213 0.54 7.01 12.62
CA LEU A 213 1.85 6.83 13.26
C LEU A 213 2.56 5.60 12.70
N VAL A 214 1.84 4.48 12.61
CA VAL A 214 2.34 3.23 12.04
C VAL A 214 2.68 3.39 10.56
N HIS A 215 1.83 4.10 9.81
CA HIS A 215 2.07 4.40 8.41
C HIS A 215 3.40 5.17 8.22
N ASN A 216 3.55 6.30 8.91
CA ASN A 216 4.71 7.19 8.72
C ASN A 216 6.04 6.54 9.13
N GLU A 217 6.04 5.78 10.23
CA GLU A 217 7.26 5.09 10.68
C GLU A 217 7.52 3.84 9.83
N GLY A 218 6.46 3.08 9.57
CA GLY A 218 6.49 1.76 8.98
C GLY A 218 6.79 1.70 7.48
N CYS A 219 6.31 2.68 6.70
CA CYS A 219 6.54 2.72 5.25
C CYS A 219 8.02 2.73 4.89
N SER A 220 8.83 3.45 5.68
CA SER A 220 10.28 3.53 5.46
C SER A 220 10.99 2.18 5.62
N ILE A 221 10.50 1.34 6.53
CA ILE A 221 11.05 0.00 6.81
C ILE A 221 10.54 -0.99 5.76
N LEU A 222 9.23 -1.00 5.49
CA LEU A 222 8.62 -1.92 4.52
C LEU A 222 9.21 -1.74 3.12
N TYR A 223 9.32 -0.51 2.63
CA TYR A 223 9.81 -0.26 1.27
C TYR A 223 11.33 -0.08 1.19
N GLY A 224 11.97 0.31 2.30
CA GLY A 224 13.39 0.64 2.31
C GLY A 224 14.33 -0.52 2.64
N GLU A 225 13.90 -1.46 3.48
CA GLU A 225 14.74 -2.59 3.90
C GLU A 225 14.48 -3.86 3.03
N ASN A 226 13.30 -3.97 2.42
CA ASN A 226 12.96 -5.10 1.54
C ASN A 226 13.51 -4.96 0.11
N LYS A 227 13.68 -6.11 -0.54
CA LYS A 227 14.07 -6.21 -1.95
C LYS A 227 12.88 -6.57 -2.80
N PHE A 228 12.61 -5.78 -3.84
CA PHE A 228 11.48 -6.00 -4.73
C PHE A 228 11.93 -6.58 -6.06
N ARG A 229 11.21 -7.59 -6.54
CA ARG A 229 11.45 -8.24 -7.81
C ARG A 229 10.23 -8.08 -8.72
N PHE A 230 10.39 -7.25 -9.74
CA PHE A 230 9.38 -6.89 -10.72
C PHE A 230 9.48 -7.82 -11.92
N ASP A 231 8.68 -8.88 -11.88
CA ASP A 231 8.59 -9.90 -12.92
C ASP A 231 7.25 -9.80 -13.64
N ARG A 232 7.25 -10.11 -14.94
CA ARG A 232 6.01 -10.25 -15.72
C ARG A 232 5.17 -11.39 -15.15
N ASN A 233 3.91 -11.12 -14.83
CA ASN A 233 2.98 -12.15 -14.43
C ASN A 233 2.34 -12.78 -15.67
N HIS A 234 2.65 -14.05 -15.91
CA HIS A 234 2.16 -14.82 -17.05
C HIS A 234 0.78 -15.44 -16.83
N LYS A 235 0.20 -15.31 -15.64
CA LYS A 235 -1.17 -15.74 -15.37
C LYS A 235 -2.15 -14.83 -16.12
N THR A 236 -3.30 -15.38 -16.49
CA THR A 236 -4.38 -14.61 -17.10
C THR A 236 -5.39 -14.20 -16.03
N ARG A 237 -5.97 -13.00 -16.18
CA ARG A 237 -7.03 -12.47 -15.32
C ARG A 237 -7.93 -11.60 -16.18
N GLY A 238 -9.22 -11.87 -16.12
CA GLY A 238 -10.25 -11.07 -16.78
C GLY A 238 -11.55 -11.17 -16.00
N PRO A 239 -12.47 -10.22 -16.19
CA PRO A 239 -13.80 -10.36 -15.66
C PRO A 239 -14.53 -11.55 -16.30
N PHE A 240 -15.52 -12.11 -15.61
CA PHE A 240 -16.20 -13.32 -16.07
C PHE A 240 -16.93 -13.17 -17.43
N TRP A 241 -17.19 -11.93 -17.85
CA TRP A 241 -17.84 -11.62 -19.13
C TRP A 241 -16.86 -11.46 -20.31
N GLU A 242 -15.55 -11.40 -20.07
CA GLU A 242 -14.57 -11.43 -21.16
C GLU A 242 -14.36 -12.88 -21.63
N PRO A 243 -14.54 -13.17 -22.94
CA PRO A 243 -14.46 -14.55 -23.44
C PRO A 243 -13.04 -15.10 -23.42
N VAL A 244 -12.03 -14.23 -23.51
CA VAL A 244 -10.61 -14.59 -23.48
C VAL A 244 -9.95 -13.80 -22.35
N PRO A 245 -9.53 -14.46 -21.25
CA PRO A 245 -8.88 -13.77 -20.16
C PRO A 245 -7.49 -13.31 -20.61
N LYS A 246 -7.21 -12.00 -20.44
CA LYS A 246 -5.95 -11.39 -20.85
C LYS A 246 -4.84 -11.71 -19.85
N GLU A 247 -3.59 -11.77 -20.33
CA GLU A 247 -2.41 -11.85 -19.46
C GLU A 247 -2.34 -10.64 -18.52
N ILE A 248 -1.95 -10.88 -17.26
CA ILE A 248 -1.75 -9.81 -16.28
C ILE A 248 -0.54 -8.94 -16.65
N GLY A 249 0.56 -9.55 -17.09
CA GLY A 249 1.77 -8.85 -17.49
C GLY A 249 2.39 -8.06 -16.33
N TYR A 250 2.65 -6.76 -16.56
CA TYR A 250 3.17 -5.84 -15.54
C TYR A 250 2.07 -5.03 -14.81
N LYS A 251 0.79 -5.34 -15.01
CA LYS A 251 -0.34 -4.60 -14.42
C LYS A 251 -0.28 -4.52 -12.90
N ASP A 252 -0.02 -5.64 -12.23
CA ASP A 252 0.02 -5.68 -10.76
C ASP A 252 1.16 -4.82 -10.20
N ILE A 253 2.31 -4.77 -10.89
CA ILE A 253 3.45 -3.93 -10.50
C ILE A 253 3.10 -2.45 -10.69
N ARG A 254 2.51 -2.10 -11.84
CA ARG A 254 2.02 -0.73 -12.10
C ARG A 254 1.03 -0.30 -11.03
N GLN A 255 0.04 -1.14 -10.72
CA GLN A 255 -0.97 -0.83 -9.72
C GLN A 255 -0.36 -0.71 -8.32
N PHE A 256 0.59 -1.58 -7.96
CA PHE A 256 1.32 -1.44 -6.71
C PHE A 256 2.04 -0.10 -6.61
N LEU A 257 2.80 0.29 -7.63
CA LEU A 257 3.53 1.57 -7.62
C LEU A 257 2.60 2.78 -7.53
N LYS A 258 1.40 2.69 -8.13
CA LYS A 258 0.36 3.72 -7.98
C LYS A 258 -0.24 3.74 -6.59
N MET A 259 -0.57 2.57 -6.05
CA MET A 259 -1.24 2.43 -4.76
C MET A 259 -0.36 2.90 -3.60
N ILE A 260 0.95 2.65 -3.64
CA ILE A 260 1.86 3.16 -2.60
C ILE A 260 1.99 4.69 -2.66
N GLY A 261 1.79 5.30 -3.83
CA GLY A 261 1.83 6.73 -4.04
C GLY A 261 3.25 7.33 -4.11
N PRO A 262 3.36 8.59 -4.58
CA PRO A 262 4.65 9.22 -4.88
C PRO A 262 5.53 9.46 -3.66
N GLU A 263 4.93 9.68 -2.49
CA GLU A 263 5.67 9.89 -1.24
C GLU A 263 6.43 8.62 -0.83
N ASN A 264 5.78 7.46 -0.97
CA ASN A 264 6.36 6.19 -0.55
C ASN A 264 7.35 5.60 -1.56
N LEU A 265 7.24 6.00 -2.84
CA LEU A 265 8.20 5.63 -3.90
C LEU A 265 9.65 6.03 -3.56
N VAL A 266 9.84 7.09 -2.78
CA VAL A 266 11.16 7.56 -2.35
C VAL A 266 11.84 6.57 -1.41
N TYR A 267 11.09 5.72 -0.71
CA TYR A 267 11.63 4.72 0.19
C TYR A 267 12.17 3.50 -0.52
N LEU A 268 11.76 3.20 -1.76
CA LEU A 268 12.27 2.05 -2.52
C LEU A 268 13.80 2.14 -2.72
N ARG A 269 14.53 1.13 -2.25
CA ARG A 269 16.01 1.08 -2.35
C ARG A 269 16.52 0.05 -3.32
N ASP A 270 16.05 -1.18 -3.22
CA ASP A 270 16.59 -2.31 -3.98
C ASP A 270 15.51 -2.92 -4.86
N VAL A 271 15.65 -2.73 -6.17
CA VAL A 271 14.69 -3.21 -7.17
C VAL A 271 15.41 -4.08 -8.20
N THR A 272 14.82 -5.24 -8.49
CA THR A 272 15.21 -6.10 -9.60
C THR A 272 14.11 -6.07 -10.65
N LEU A 273 14.43 -5.60 -11.85
CA LEU A 273 13.51 -5.53 -12.97
C LEU A 273 13.80 -6.67 -13.95
N PHE A 274 12.84 -7.57 -14.12
CA PHE A 274 12.92 -8.70 -15.03
C PHE A 274 12.09 -8.41 -16.28
N LEU A 275 12.78 -8.25 -17.40
CA LEU A 275 12.22 -7.86 -18.69
C LEU A 275 11.99 -9.12 -19.52
N SER A 276 10.75 -9.61 -19.57
CA SER A 276 10.36 -10.82 -20.30
C SER A 276 9.19 -10.55 -21.26
N ASP A 277 9.19 -11.27 -22.38
CA ASP A 277 8.12 -11.19 -23.38
C ASP A 277 6.86 -11.93 -22.91
N ALA A 278 5.71 -11.56 -23.46
CA ALA A 278 4.45 -12.30 -23.30
C ALA A 278 4.56 -13.72 -23.90
N LEU A 279 3.90 -14.69 -23.26
CA LEU A 279 3.83 -16.05 -23.77
C LEU A 279 2.81 -16.15 -24.92
N PRO A 280 3.15 -16.83 -26.03
CA PRO A 280 2.22 -17.06 -27.13
C PRO A 280 0.97 -17.83 -26.71
N SER A 281 1.07 -18.69 -25.70
CA SER A 281 -0.04 -19.48 -25.17
C SER A 281 -1.08 -18.64 -24.43
N THR A 282 -0.66 -17.53 -23.81
CA THR A 282 -1.54 -16.67 -23.01
C THR A 282 -2.00 -15.42 -23.73
N THR A 283 -1.38 -15.11 -24.88
CA THR A 283 -1.71 -13.97 -25.73
C THR A 283 -1.77 -14.37 -27.21
N PRO A 284 -2.58 -15.38 -27.61
CA PRO A 284 -2.63 -15.88 -28.98
C PRO A 284 -2.97 -14.81 -30.02
N GLU A 285 -3.77 -13.80 -29.64
CA GLU A 285 -4.21 -12.68 -30.46
C GLU A 285 -3.10 -11.70 -30.85
N LEU A 286 -2.00 -11.66 -30.07
CA LEU A 286 -0.91 -10.73 -30.31
C LEU A 286 0.07 -11.24 -31.38
N THR A 287 0.62 -10.32 -32.16
CA THR A 287 1.74 -10.62 -33.06
C THR A 287 3.03 -10.92 -32.28
N HIS A 288 4.03 -11.54 -32.93
CA HIS A 288 5.33 -11.76 -32.29
C HIS A 288 6.02 -10.47 -31.85
N GLU A 289 5.78 -9.35 -32.56
CA GLU A 289 6.34 -8.05 -32.21
C GLU A 289 5.64 -7.47 -30.99
N SER A 290 4.30 -7.42 -30.98
CA SER A 290 3.52 -6.84 -29.89
C SER A 290 3.62 -7.60 -28.56
N ARG A 291 4.04 -8.87 -28.57
CA ARG A 291 4.35 -9.63 -27.35
C ARG A 291 5.63 -9.20 -26.65
N ARG A 292 6.47 -8.39 -27.30
CA ARG A 292 7.75 -7.99 -26.71
C ARG A 292 7.53 -7.02 -25.56
N TYR A 293 8.35 -7.15 -24.51
CA TYR A 293 8.30 -6.22 -23.37
C TYR A 293 8.54 -4.76 -23.79
N LEU A 294 9.23 -4.53 -24.91
CA LEU A 294 9.48 -3.19 -25.47
C LEU A 294 8.18 -2.41 -25.78
N HIS A 295 7.11 -3.12 -26.13
CA HIS A 295 5.82 -2.56 -26.51
C HIS A 295 4.77 -2.67 -25.39
N ASP A 296 5.15 -3.18 -24.22
CA ASP A 296 4.24 -3.28 -23.09
C ASP A 296 4.04 -1.91 -22.44
N GLU A 297 2.83 -1.37 -22.56
CA GLU A 297 2.49 -0.04 -22.04
C GLU A 297 2.53 0.03 -20.52
N HIS A 298 2.17 -1.05 -19.83
CA HIS A 298 2.22 -1.10 -18.37
C HIS A 298 3.67 -1.10 -17.87
N LEU A 299 4.58 -1.78 -18.58
CA LEU A 299 6.00 -1.72 -18.26
C LEU A 299 6.57 -0.31 -18.48
N LEU A 300 6.18 0.37 -19.57
CA LEU A 300 6.60 1.75 -19.80
C LEU A 300 6.13 2.67 -18.67
N ASP A 301 4.90 2.51 -18.17
CA ASP A 301 4.39 3.23 -17.01
C ASP A 301 5.18 2.92 -15.72
N VAL A 302 5.56 1.66 -15.52
CA VAL A 302 6.43 1.26 -14.41
C VAL A 302 7.77 1.98 -14.49
N LEU A 303 8.39 2.04 -15.68
CA LEU A 303 9.66 2.75 -15.88
C LEU A 303 9.51 4.26 -15.62
N ARG A 304 8.42 4.88 -16.10
CA ARG A 304 8.09 6.29 -15.84
C ARG A 304 7.96 6.57 -14.34
N THR A 305 7.29 5.68 -13.62
CA THR A 305 7.09 5.82 -12.17
C THR A 305 8.41 5.64 -11.42
N LEU A 306 9.23 4.67 -11.82
CA LEU A 306 10.55 4.41 -11.24
C LEU A 306 11.52 5.58 -11.41
N ARG A 307 11.36 6.44 -12.41
CA ARG A 307 12.17 7.66 -12.58
C ARG A 307 12.18 8.55 -11.33
N GLN A 308 11.09 8.60 -10.59
CA GLN A 308 10.93 9.46 -9.41
C GLN A 308 11.58 8.87 -8.14
N THR A 309 11.97 7.59 -8.19
CA THR A 309 12.48 6.86 -7.03
C THR A 309 13.95 7.17 -6.74
N LYS A 310 14.34 7.01 -5.47
CA LYS A 310 15.73 7.15 -5.02
C LYS A 310 16.35 5.78 -4.76
N LEU A 311 16.50 4.99 -5.82
CA LEU A 311 17.05 3.63 -5.72
C LEU A 311 18.51 3.65 -5.29
N ARG A 312 18.87 2.72 -4.40
CA ARG A 312 20.26 2.37 -4.07
C ARG A 312 20.80 1.41 -5.12
N LYS A 313 20.11 0.29 -5.34
CA LYS A 313 20.53 -0.76 -6.26
C LYS A 313 19.41 -1.09 -7.24
N LEU A 314 19.74 -1.05 -8.53
CA LEU A 314 18.86 -1.48 -9.61
C LEU A 314 19.53 -2.63 -10.37
N ASN A 315 18.90 -3.80 -10.33
CA ASN A 315 19.30 -4.94 -11.15
C ASN A 315 18.35 -5.07 -12.34
N VAL A 316 18.86 -5.06 -13.57
CA VAL A 316 18.04 -5.17 -14.78
C VAL A 316 18.39 -6.46 -15.51
N LEU A 317 17.40 -7.32 -15.71
CA LEU A 317 17.56 -8.65 -16.31
C LEU A 317 16.79 -8.71 -17.62
N PHE A 318 17.51 -8.87 -18.73
CA PHE A 318 16.94 -8.96 -20.07
C PHE A 318 16.74 -10.41 -20.45
N THR A 319 15.48 -10.86 -20.53
CA THR A 319 15.12 -12.27 -20.79
C THR A 319 14.17 -12.45 -21.97
N GLY A 320 13.80 -11.36 -22.65
CA GLY A 320 13.06 -11.44 -23.91
C GLY A 320 13.81 -12.19 -25.02
N ARG A 321 13.06 -12.56 -26.05
CA ARG A 321 13.56 -13.34 -27.19
C ARG A 321 14.56 -12.55 -28.02
N ARG A 322 14.25 -11.28 -28.30
CA ARG A 322 15.12 -10.35 -29.04
C ARG A 322 16.06 -9.62 -28.07
N SER A 323 17.29 -9.38 -28.52
CA SER A 323 18.22 -8.50 -27.83
C SER A 323 17.78 -7.04 -27.92
N LEU A 324 17.88 -6.30 -26.82
CA LEU A 324 17.72 -4.85 -26.82
C LEU A 324 18.78 -4.23 -27.73
N ALA A 325 18.31 -3.55 -28.76
CA ALA A 325 19.15 -2.85 -29.73
C ALA A 325 19.09 -1.34 -29.49
N ARG A 326 20.09 -0.61 -29.99
CA ARG A 326 20.08 0.86 -29.95
C ARG A 326 18.90 1.49 -30.70
N THR A 327 18.32 0.78 -31.66
CA THR A 327 17.14 1.21 -32.41
C THR A 327 15.87 1.29 -31.57
N ASP A 328 15.85 0.66 -30.39
CA ASP A 328 14.70 0.65 -29.47
C ASP A 328 14.68 1.94 -28.63
N ILE A 329 14.77 3.09 -29.31
CA ILE A 329 15.07 4.42 -28.76
C ILE A 329 14.15 4.74 -27.59
N LYS A 330 12.83 4.58 -27.78
CA LYS A 330 11.82 4.92 -26.77
C LYS A 330 12.06 4.16 -25.46
N PHE A 331 12.26 2.85 -25.52
CA PHE A 331 12.45 2.02 -24.33
C PHE A 331 13.78 2.34 -23.63
N VAL A 332 14.85 2.46 -24.42
CA VAL A 332 16.19 2.82 -23.93
C VAL A 332 16.16 4.17 -23.23
N GLU A 333 15.48 5.18 -23.78
CA GLU A 333 15.34 6.50 -23.18
C GLU A 333 14.62 6.48 -21.83
N TYR A 334 13.51 5.75 -21.67
CA TYR A 334 12.86 5.63 -20.35
C TYR A 334 13.77 4.94 -19.34
N LEU A 335 14.46 3.88 -19.75
CA LEU A 335 15.36 3.15 -18.86
C LEU A 335 16.51 4.06 -18.38
N MET A 336 17.05 4.91 -19.26
CA MET A 336 18.12 5.88 -18.93
C MET A 336 17.69 6.97 -17.96
N GLN A 337 16.40 7.25 -17.85
CA GLN A 337 15.88 8.24 -16.91
C GLN A 337 15.93 7.72 -15.46
N ILE A 338 15.89 6.41 -15.25
CA ILE A 338 15.99 5.84 -13.91
C ILE A 338 17.43 6.01 -13.41
N LYS A 339 17.57 6.59 -12.21
CA LYS A 339 18.87 6.78 -11.56
C LYS A 339 19.00 5.90 -10.33
N ALA A 340 20.14 5.23 -10.18
CA ALA A 340 20.48 4.45 -8.99
C ALA A 340 21.96 4.64 -8.61
N ASP A 341 22.34 4.30 -7.38
CA ASP A 341 23.73 4.39 -6.93
C ASP A 341 24.57 3.23 -7.49
N GLU A 342 23.93 2.07 -7.69
CA GLU A 342 24.52 0.90 -8.34
C GLU A 342 23.52 0.32 -9.36
N VAL A 343 23.99 0.14 -10.60
CA VAL A 343 23.22 -0.51 -11.67
C VAL A 343 23.96 -1.76 -12.13
N ILE A 344 23.28 -2.89 -12.05
CA ILE A 344 23.82 -4.22 -12.39
C ILE A 344 22.90 -4.91 -13.39
N SER A 345 23.47 -5.82 -14.16
CA SER A 345 22.75 -6.79 -14.99
C SER A 345 23.34 -8.15 -14.68
N ASP A 346 22.92 -8.74 -13.57
CA ASP A 346 23.40 -10.06 -13.14
C ASP A 346 22.56 -11.16 -13.79
N LEU A 347 22.85 -11.45 -15.05
CA LEU A 347 22.56 -12.78 -15.60
C LEU A 347 23.63 -13.68 -15.00
N GLY A 348 23.28 -14.48 -13.98
CA GLY A 348 24.21 -15.19 -13.10
C GLY A 348 25.43 -15.82 -13.79
N THR A 349 26.51 -16.00 -13.03
CA THR A 349 27.85 -16.47 -13.45
C THR A 349 27.92 -17.90 -14.05
N GLY A 350 26.80 -18.47 -14.48
CA GLY A 350 26.76 -19.75 -15.17
C GLY A 350 27.17 -19.64 -16.64
N TRP A 351 27.97 -20.60 -17.10
CA TRP A 351 28.52 -20.71 -18.47
C TRP A 351 27.46 -20.74 -19.60
N TYR A 352 26.17 -20.87 -19.27
CA TYR A 352 25.06 -20.83 -20.22
C TYR A 352 24.47 -19.42 -20.48
N TYR A 353 24.95 -18.37 -19.78
CA TYR A 353 24.42 -17.01 -19.89
C TYR A 353 25.17 -16.10 -20.89
N HIS A 354 25.83 -16.68 -21.90
CA HIS A 354 26.44 -15.93 -23.01
C HIS A 354 25.43 -15.14 -23.87
N ASN A 355 24.14 -15.33 -23.67
CA ASN A 355 23.12 -14.49 -24.27
C ASN A 355 22.93 -13.22 -23.45
N ARG A 356 23.91 -12.30 -23.49
CA ARG A 356 23.64 -10.90 -23.19
C ARG A 356 22.59 -10.44 -24.19
N LYS A 357 21.32 -10.44 -23.80
CA LYS A 357 20.18 -9.90 -24.57
C LYS A 357 20.24 -8.38 -24.70
N ILE A 358 21.42 -7.82 -24.59
CA ILE A 358 21.73 -6.42 -24.76
C ILE A 358 23.16 -6.32 -25.29
N GLU A 359 23.34 -5.48 -26.30
CA GLU A 359 24.65 -5.24 -26.86
C GLU A 359 25.54 -4.54 -25.83
N SER A 360 26.80 -4.99 -25.71
CA SER A 360 27.72 -4.56 -24.63
C SER A 360 27.90 -3.03 -24.59
N TYR A 361 27.91 -2.37 -25.75
CA TYR A 361 28.05 -0.92 -25.83
C TYR A 361 26.79 -0.19 -25.37
N VAL A 362 25.59 -0.71 -25.69
CA VAL A 362 24.31 -0.16 -25.22
C VAL A 362 24.23 -0.29 -23.70
N TRP A 363 24.59 -1.46 -23.16
CA TRP A 363 24.63 -1.66 -21.71
C TRP A 363 25.63 -0.72 -21.02
N LYS A 364 26.81 -0.50 -21.60
CA LYS A 364 27.80 0.44 -21.05
C LYS A 364 27.22 1.86 -20.99
N GLU A 365 26.56 2.31 -22.06
CA GLU A 365 25.92 3.63 -22.11
C GLU A 365 24.76 3.73 -21.10
N LEU A 366 23.89 2.71 -21.03
CA LEU A 366 22.81 2.64 -20.06
C LEU A 366 23.36 2.72 -18.63
N LYS A 367 24.33 1.86 -18.30
CA LYS A 367 24.92 1.80 -16.96
C LYS A 367 25.54 3.14 -16.56
N ASP A 368 26.29 3.78 -17.46
CA ASP A 368 26.90 5.08 -17.18
C ASP A 368 25.83 6.16 -16.95
N LYS A 369 24.79 6.24 -17.79
CA LYS A 369 23.74 7.24 -17.61
C LYS A 369 22.84 6.96 -16.42
N MET A 370 22.53 5.71 -16.12
CA MET A 370 21.64 5.34 -14.99
C MET A 370 22.36 5.42 -13.64
N THR A 371 23.69 5.30 -13.61
CA THR A 371 24.45 5.39 -12.35
C THR A 371 24.60 6.85 -11.92
N ARG A 372 24.29 7.16 -10.66
CA ARG A 372 24.49 8.50 -10.10
C ARG A 372 25.99 8.77 -9.89
N LYS A 373 26.43 9.97 -10.29
CA LYS A 373 27.80 10.45 -10.02
C LYS A 373 28.06 10.61 -8.52
N LYS A 374 27.07 11.13 -7.79
CA LYS A 374 27.10 11.25 -6.32
C LYS A 374 26.11 10.24 -5.74
N LYS A 375 26.64 9.25 -5.01
CA LYS A 375 25.83 8.25 -4.31
C LYS A 375 25.00 8.94 -3.22
N LEU A 376 23.75 8.50 -3.08
CA LEU A 376 22.85 8.97 -2.03
C LEU A 376 23.00 8.15 -0.73
N TYR A 377 23.39 6.89 -0.86
CA TYR A 377 23.52 5.95 0.26
C TYR A 377 24.91 5.34 0.40
#